data_AF-A0A1V5MUL4-F1
#
_entry.id   AF-A0A1V5MUL4-F1
#
_cell.length_a   1.000
_cell.length_b   1.000
_cell.length_c   1.000
_cell.angle_alpha   90.00
_cell.angle_beta   90.00
_cell.angle_gamma   90.00
#
_symmetry.space_group_name_H-M   'P 1'
#
loop_
_entity.id
_entity.type
_entity.pdbx_description
1 polymer ?
#
loop_
_entity_poly.entity_id
_entity_poly.type
_entity_poly.pdbx_seq_one_letter_code
_entity_poly.pdbx_strand_id
1 'polypeptide(L)'
;MANYDQIINRLEDILENHTVIGDIEDGNMYYRTKGGATLIVSDVAGGVASMRVQGSLQYDQGRNLTVQRIYNQGNGKSYILNDEPMMTTRNAVYDILQKPEFSEFFKLLNGTGLLTNLQNNHANASQNNISFLSKFHYTVYVPTNASILALQASGKLPTWEAIEVLAQTDSLAAERKTDIIRNFVKYHIQDNAVFADKNAVSGNFETAIMNNQLKVFYTLGVTAGNYAITVTDKVGNVRHVTTDTNLRNLIAREYLYDSSDRMTASKIFSSANLVVHQIDGPLMYDNNQFN
;
A
#
# COMPACT_ATOMS: atom_id res chain seq x y z
N MET A 1 -10.26 -12.84 -26.73
CA MET A 1 -10.47 -11.40 -26.97
C MET A 1 -11.37 -10.88 -25.85
N ALA A 2 -11.20 -9.63 -25.41
CA ALA A 2 -12.07 -9.04 -24.39
C ALA A 2 -13.47 -8.79 -24.97
N ASN A 3 -14.52 -9.02 -24.16
CA ASN A 3 -15.91 -8.74 -24.53
C ASN A 3 -16.29 -7.27 -24.22
N TYR A 4 -17.48 -6.86 -24.65
CA TYR A 4 -17.97 -5.49 -24.47
C TYR A 4 -17.99 -5.05 -22.99
N ASP A 5 -18.51 -5.89 -22.09
CA ASP A 5 -18.61 -5.57 -20.66
C ASP A 5 -17.23 -5.39 -20.01
N GLN A 6 -16.27 -6.24 -20.37
CA GLN A 6 -14.88 -6.13 -19.96
C GLN A 6 -14.28 -4.80 -20.43
N ILE A 7 -14.51 -4.41 -21.68
CA ILE A 7 -13.98 -3.17 -22.25
C ILE A 7 -14.57 -1.95 -21.54
N ILE A 8 -15.90 -1.87 -21.42
CA ILE A 8 -16.57 -0.74 -20.78
C ILE A 8 -16.14 -0.61 -19.32
N ASN A 9 -16.09 -1.72 -18.57
CA ASN A 9 -15.70 -1.63 -17.17
C ASN A 9 -14.24 -1.19 -16.98
N ARG A 10 -13.31 -1.56 -17.88
CA ARG A 10 -11.94 -1.04 -17.84
C ARG A 10 -11.87 0.43 -18.22
N LEU A 11 -12.64 0.84 -19.23
CA LEU A 11 -12.67 2.23 -19.66
C LEU A 11 -13.25 3.14 -18.57
N GLU A 12 -14.32 2.71 -17.87
CA GLU A 12 -14.87 3.42 -16.71
C GLU A 12 -13.81 3.59 -15.61
N ASP A 13 -13.11 2.51 -15.24
CA ASP A 13 -12.04 2.58 -14.24
C ASP A 13 -10.93 3.57 -14.67
N ILE A 14 -10.52 3.54 -15.94
CA ILE A 14 -9.54 4.47 -16.48
C ILE A 14 -10.07 5.92 -16.38
N LEU A 15 -11.30 6.19 -16.82
CA LEU A 15 -11.89 7.53 -16.83
C LEU A 15 -12.07 8.11 -15.42
N GLU A 16 -12.47 7.30 -14.45
CA GLU A 16 -12.55 7.71 -13.04
C GLU A 16 -11.18 8.13 -12.48
N ASN A 17 -10.10 7.58 -13.03
CA ASN A 17 -8.73 7.97 -12.69
C ASN A 17 -8.20 9.18 -13.47
N HIS A 18 -8.99 9.75 -14.39
CA HIS A 18 -8.67 11.01 -15.09
C HIS A 18 -9.27 12.25 -14.42
N THR A 19 -9.94 12.09 -13.28
CA THR A 19 -10.46 13.19 -12.48
C THR A 19 -9.75 13.20 -11.13
N VAL A 20 -9.23 14.35 -10.71
CA VAL A 20 -8.61 14.55 -9.39
C VAL A 20 -9.54 15.34 -8.49
N ILE A 21 -9.61 14.93 -7.22
CA ILE A 21 -10.36 15.68 -6.21
C ILE A 21 -9.39 16.59 -5.48
N GLY A 22 -9.45 17.89 -5.74
CA GLY A 22 -8.59 18.90 -5.10
C GLY A 22 -7.76 19.71 -6.08
N ASP A 23 -6.91 20.58 -5.53
CA ASP A 23 -6.01 21.43 -6.29
C ASP A 23 -4.64 20.74 -6.47
N ILE A 24 -4.30 20.40 -7.71
CA ILE A 24 -3.02 19.77 -8.04
C ILE A 24 -1.84 20.75 -8.14
N GLU A 25 -2.08 22.02 -7.81
CA GLU A 25 -1.06 23.06 -7.77
C GLU A 25 -0.71 23.50 -6.34
N ASP A 26 -1.26 22.82 -5.31
CA ASP A 26 -1.03 23.09 -3.89
C ASP A 26 0.39 22.73 -3.40
N GLY A 27 1.23 22.20 -4.29
CA GLY A 27 2.62 21.85 -4.06
C GLY A 27 2.86 20.40 -3.59
N ASN A 28 1.81 19.60 -3.40
CA ASN A 28 1.96 18.16 -3.28
C ASN A 28 2.40 17.51 -4.60
N MET A 29 2.83 16.26 -4.50
CA MET A 29 3.19 15.41 -5.63
C MET A 29 2.19 14.27 -5.81
N TYR A 30 1.63 13.75 -4.72
CA TYR A 30 0.76 12.58 -4.74
C TYR A 30 -0.69 12.98 -4.48
N TYR A 31 -1.55 12.75 -5.47
CA TYR A 31 -2.95 13.14 -5.44
C TYR A 31 -3.88 11.94 -5.59
N ARG A 32 -5.05 12.03 -4.96
CA ARG A 32 -6.09 11.02 -5.09
C ARG A 32 -7.03 11.35 -6.24
N THR A 33 -7.21 10.39 -7.14
CA THR A 33 -8.21 10.48 -8.20
C THR A 33 -9.62 10.19 -7.67
N LYS A 34 -10.66 10.51 -8.46
CA LYS A 34 -12.05 10.13 -8.17
C LYS A 34 -12.21 8.60 -8.06
N GLY A 35 -11.52 7.85 -8.92
CA GLY A 35 -11.40 6.37 -8.84
C GLY A 35 -10.61 5.85 -7.65
N GLY A 36 -9.97 6.74 -6.87
CA GLY A 36 -9.22 6.40 -5.67
C GLY A 36 -7.76 6.01 -5.90
N ALA A 37 -7.29 5.88 -7.13
CA ALA A 37 -5.87 5.63 -7.38
C ALA A 37 -5.01 6.88 -7.10
N THR A 38 -3.69 6.69 -7.14
CA THR A 38 -2.72 7.77 -6.98
C THR A 38 -2.31 8.33 -8.34
N LEU A 39 -2.42 9.64 -8.46
CA LEU A 39 -1.84 10.45 -9.52
C LEU A 39 -0.56 11.10 -8.99
N ILE A 40 0.49 11.12 -9.79
CA ILE A 40 1.73 11.82 -9.47
C ILE A 40 1.83 13.04 -10.37
N VAL A 41 2.13 14.20 -9.78
CA VAL A 41 2.28 15.47 -10.48
C VAL A 41 3.61 16.09 -10.10
N SER A 42 4.33 16.63 -11.08
CA SER A 42 5.60 17.34 -10.86
C SER A 42 5.76 18.50 -11.85
N ASP A 43 6.73 19.37 -11.58
CA ASP A 43 7.08 20.52 -12.42
C ASP A 43 5.91 21.49 -12.71
N VAL A 44 4.96 21.58 -11.77
CA VAL A 44 3.73 22.38 -11.90
C VAL A 44 4.02 23.83 -12.31
N ALA A 45 5.01 24.46 -11.67
CA ALA A 45 5.37 25.86 -11.93
C ALA A 45 5.85 26.11 -13.37
N GLY A 46 6.30 25.08 -14.09
CA GLY A 46 6.69 25.18 -15.49
C GLY A 46 5.51 25.26 -16.46
N GLY A 47 4.29 24.93 -16.02
CA GLY A 47 3.07 25.02 -16.84
C GLY A 47 3.08 24.14 -18.09
N VAL A 48 2.47 24.62 -19.18
CA VAL A 48 2.39 23.89 -20.45
C VAL A 48 3.78 23.50 -20.96
N ALA A 49 3.90 22.29 -21.52
CA ALA A 49 5.12 21.66 -22.02
C ALA A 49 6.17 21.29 -20.95
N SER A 50 6.03 21.76 -19.72
CA SER A 50 6.96 21.45 -18.61
C SER A 50 6.32 20.56 -17.55
N MET A 51 5.10 20.89 -17.11
CA MET A 51 4.36 20.14 -16.09
C MET A 51 4.21 18.67 -16.50
N ARG A 52 4.48 17.77 -15.55
CA ARG A 52 4.47 16.32 -15.73
C ARG A 52 3.38 15.70 -14.88
N VAL A 53 2.74 14.68 -15.44
CA VAL A 53 1.70 13.89 -14.79
C VAL A 53 1.97 12.40 -15.05
N GLN A 54 1.71 11.56 -14.06
CA GLN A 54 1.86 10.11 -14.16
C GLN A 54 0.69 9.42 -13.46
N GLY A 55 0.05 8.46 -14.13
CA GLY A 55 -0.66 7.40 -13.41
C GLY A 55 0.34 6.48 -12.70
N SER A 56 -0.11 5.70 -11.73
CA SER A 56 0.80 4.81 -10.99
C SER A 56 1.50 3.77 -11.87
N LEU A 57 0.93 3.35 -13.00
CA LEU A 57 1.66 2.51 -13.97
C LEU A 57 2.83 3.26 -14.63
N GLN A 58 2.60 4.52 -15.03
CA GLN A 58 3.66 5.34 -15.60
C GLN A 58 4.77 5.62 -14.58
N TYR A 59 4.40 5.84 -13.32
CA TYR A 59 5.36 6.00 -12.21
C TYR A 59 6.23 4.76 -12.04
N ASP A 60 5.64 3.55 -12.01
CA ASP A 60 6.37 2.28 -11.91
C ASP A 60 7.39 2.09 -13.05
N GLN A 61 7.08 2.64 -14.23
CA GLN A 61 7.90 2.53 -15.44
C GLN A 61 8.89 3.69 -15.61
N GLY A 62 8.91 4.66 -14.69
CA GLY A 62 9.73 5.86 -14.81
C GLY A 62 9.37 6.73 -16.02
N ARG A 63 8.13 6.66 -16.51
CA ARG A 63 7.64 7.42 -17.67
C ARG A 63 6.82 8.62 -17.22
N ASN A 64 6.99 9.75 -17.90
CA ASN A 64 6.26 10.99 -17.64
C ASN A 64 5.34 11.34 -18.80
N LEU A 65 4.13 11.82 -18.51
CA LEU A 65 3.23 12.43 -19.48
C LEU A 65 3.34 13.94 -19.36
N THR A 66 3.55 14.63 -20.48
CA THR A 66 3.71 16.09 -20.48
C THR A 66 2.36 16.75 -20.70
N VAL A 67 2.04 17.76 -19.87
CA VAL A 67 0.84 18.58 -20.05
C VAL A 67 1.00 19.48 -21.28
N GLN A 68 0.09 19.34 -22.23
CA GLN A 68 0.14 20.05 -23.52
C GLN A 68 -0.76 21.28 -23.56
N ARG A 69 -1.85 21.29 -22.78
CA ARG A 69 -2.75 22.44 -22.64
C ARG A 69 -3.38 22.46 -21.26
N ILE A 70 -3.68 23.65 -20.77
CA ILE A 70 -4.40 23.87 -19.51
C ILE A 70 -5.59 24.78 -19.81
N TYR A 71 -6.79 24.31 -19.47
CA TYR A 71 -8.02 25.09 -19.54
C TYR A 71 -8.49 25.43 -18.14
N ASN A 72 -8.55 26.73 -17.83
CA ASN A 72 -9.06 27.23 -16.56
C ASN A 72 -10.58 27.45 -16.66
N GLN A 73 -11.33 26.87 -15.73
CA GLN A 73 -12.78 27.00 -15.63
C GLN A 73 -13.15 27.50 -14.23
N GLY A 74 -14.36 28.02 -14.05
CA GLY A 74 -14.77 28.61 -12.76
C GLY A 74 -14.77 27.62 -11.58
N ASN A 75 -14.87 26.32 -11.85
CA ASN A 75 -14.95 25.24 -10.86
C ASN A 75 -13.80 24.22 -10.94
N GLY A 76 -12.73 24.53 -11.68
CA GLY A 76 -11.59 23.62 -11.81
C GLY A 76 -10.74 23.87 -13.05
N LYS A 77 -9.77 22.98 -13.29
CA LYS A 77 -8.87 23.03 -14.44
C LYS A 77 -8.93 21.71 -15.21
N SER A 78 -8.76 21.77 -16.53
CA SER A 78 -8.57 20.60 -17.37
C SER A 78 -7.18 20.62 -17.99
N TYR A 79 -6.47 19.51 -17.83
CA TYR A 79 -5.10 19.32 -18.33
C TYR A 79 -5.16 18.33 -19.49
N ILE A 80 -4.64 18.72 -20.65
CA ILE A 80 -4.65 17.87 -21.84
C ILE A 80 -3.31 17.15 -21.96
N LEU A 81 -3.39 15.82 -22.03
CA LEU A 81 -2.28 14.92 -22.32
C LEU A 81 -2.48 14.40 -23.75
N ASN A 82 -1.42 14.38 -24.57
CA ASN A 82 -1.53 13.94 -25.98
C ASN A 82 -0.89 12.57 -26.25
N ASP A 83 -0.13 12.02 -25.30
CA ASP A 83 0.73 10.87 -25.56
C ASP A 83 -0.01 9.54 -25.31
N GLU A 84 -0.56 9.36 -24.12
CA GLU A 84 -1.29 8.15 -23.71
C GLU A 84 -2.23 8.44 -22.52
N PRO A 85 -3.24 7.60 -22.26
CA PRO A 85 -4.06 7.72 -21.05
C PRO A 85 -3.24 7.42 -19.80
N MET A 86 -3.65 8.03 -18.69
CA MET A 86 -3.12 7.70 -17.37
C MET A 86 -3.63 6.32 -16.95
N MET A 87 -2.71 5.48 -16.49
CA MET A 87 -3.01 4.09 -16.14
C MET A 87 -2.63 3.81 -14.70
N THR A 88 -3.39 2.95 -14.03
CA THR A 88 -3.09 2.52 -12.68
C THR A 88 -2.15 1.32 -12.67
N THR A 89 -1.31 1.24 -11.64
CA THR A 89 -0.42 0.09 -11.42
C THR A 89 -1.19 -1.22 -11.40
N ARG A 90 -0.47 -2.28 -11.77
CA ARG A 90 -0.92 -3.67 -11.66
C ARG A 90 -0.22 -4.41 -10.51
N ASN A 91 0.71 -3.75 -9.83
CA ASN A 91 1.42 -4.33 -8.71
C ASN A 91 0.49 -4.37 -7.49
N ALA A 92 0.35 -5.56 -6.91
CA ALA A 92 -0.15 -5.74 -5.55
C ALA A 92 0.99 -5.51 -4.54
N VAL A 93 0.68 -5.48 -3.24
CA VAL A 93 1.73 -5.45 -2.20
C VAL A 93 2.61 -6.68 -2.34
N TYR A 94 2.04 -7.83 -2.70
CA TYR A 94 2.76 -9.05 -2.99
C TYR A 94 3.90 -8.84 -4.00
N ASP A 95 3.64 -8.15 -5.11
CA ASP A 95 4.64 -7.92 -6.17
C ASP A 95 5.76 -6.99 -5.69
N ILE A 96 5.41 -5.93 -4.95
CA ILE A 96 6.37 -4.98 -4.39
C ILE A 96 7.31 -5.66 -3.38
N LEU A 97 6.76 -6.52 -2.52
CA LEU A 97 7.50 -7.19 -1.46
C LEU A 97 8.48 -8.28 -1.95
N GLN A 98 8.48 -8.60 -3.24
CA GLN A 98 9.49 -9.49 -3.83
C GLN A 98 10.89 -8.86 -3.92
N LYS A 99 11.01 -7.55 -3.67
CA LYS A 99 12.31 -6.86 -3.58
C LYS A 99 13.19 -7.47 -2.48
N PRO A 100 14.51 -7.68 -2.71
CA PRO A 100 15.41 -8.24 -1.71
C PRO A 100 15.42 -7.48 -0.38
N GLU A 101 15.25 -6.17 -0.41
CA GLU A 101 15.25 -5.28 0.76
C GLU A 101 14.04 -5.51 1.69
N PHE A 102 13.03 -6.25 1.21
CA PHE A 102 11.81 -6.59 1.94
C PHE A 102 11.69 -8.09 2.25
N SER A 103 12.71 -8.88 1.92
CA SER A 103 12.65 -10.35 1.96
C SER A 103 12.22 -10.92 3.31
N GLU A 104 12.67 -10.34 4.43
CA GLU A 104 12.34 -10.86 5.76
C GLU A 104 10.89 -10.55 6.13
N PHE A 105 10.40 -9.34 5.82
CA PHE A 105 8.99 -9.01 6.04
C PHE A 105 8.08 -9.81 5.12
N PHE A 106 8.49 -10.02 3.86
CA PHE A 106 7.77 -10.85 2.91
C PHE A 106 7.68 -12.30 3.37
N LYS A 107 8.79 -12.87 3.88
CA LYS A 107 8.82 -14.22 4.47
C LYS A 107 7.84 -14.33 5.64
N LEU A 108 7.81 -13.34 6.53
CA LEU A 108 6.82 -13.28 7.62
C LEU A 108 5.41 -13.28 7.05
N LEU A 109 5.06 -12.33 6.18
CA LEU A 109 3.73 -12.21 5.59
C LEU A 109 3.28 -13.51 4.91
N ASN A 110 4.17 -14.16 4.14
CA ASN A 110 3.83 -15.37 3.39
C ASN A 110 3.39 -16.55 4.26
N GLY A 111 3.95 -16.70 5.46
CA GLY A 111 3.56 -17.77 6.39
C GLY A 111 2.32 -17.46 7.24
N THR A 112 1.82 -16.22 7.24
CA THR A 112 0.70 -15.83 8.13
C THR A 112 -0.67 -16.36 7.71
N GLY A 113 -0.80 -16.80 6.45
CA GLY A 113 -2.10 -17.11 5.81
C GLY A 113 -2.92 -15.86 5.43
N LEU A 114 -2.32 -14.66 5.52
CA LEU A 114 -2.99 -13.41 5.12
C LEU A 114 -2.92 -13.15 3.62
N LEU A 115 -2.03 -13.82 2.89
CA LEU A 115 -1.98 -13.77 1.44
C LEU A 115 -2.95 -14.79 0.84
N THR A 116 -3.75 -14.34 -0.12
CA THR A 116 -4.69 -15.20 -0.85
C THR A 116 -4.65 -14.88 -2.33
N ASN A 117 -4.90 -15.87 -3.18
CA ASN A 117 -5.15 -15.70 -4.62
C ASN A 117 -6.65 -15.53 -4.95
N LEU A 118 -7.51 -15.73 -3.95
CA LEU A 118 -8.96 -15.67 -4.05
C LEU A 118 -9.56 -15.11 -2.75
N GLN A 119 -10.28 -13.99 -2.83
CA GLN A 119 -10.93 -13.37 -1.67
C GLN A 119 -12.44 -13.42 -1.83
N ASN A 120 -13.13 -14.24 -1.02
CA ASN A 120 -14.59 -14.41 -1.10
C ASN A 120 -15.10 -14.75 -2.51
N ASN A 121 -14.44 -15.69 -3.20
CA ASN A 121 -14.71 -16.07 -4.60
C ASN A 121 -14.40 -14.98 -5.65
N HIS A 122 -13.63 -13.95 -5.28
CA HIS A 122 -13.13 -12.95 -6.21
C HIS A 122 -11.65 -13.18 -6.51
N ALA A 123 -11.32 -13.37 -7.79
CA ALA A 123 -9.95 -13.56 -8.25
C ALA A 123 -9.15 -12.26 -8.20
N ASN A 124 -7.84 -12.40 -8.01
CA ASN A 124 -6.91 -11.28 -7.97
C ASN A 124 -6.28 -11.00 -9.35
N ALA A 125 -5.83 -9.77 -9.55
CA ALA A 125 -4.97 -9.43 -10.69
C ALA A 125 -3.56 -10.02 -10.55
N SER A 126 -2.96 -9.85 -9.38
CA SER A 126 -1.64 -10.41 -9.04
C SER A 126 -1.74 -11.88 -8.62
N GLN A 127 -0.62 -12.50 -8.26
CA GLN A 127 -0.58 -13.85 -7.69
C GLN A 127 -1.30 -13.90 -6.34
N ASN A 128 -1.07 -12.90 -5.47
CA ASN A 128 -1.75 -12.78 -4.18
C ASN A 128 -2.09 -11.32 -3.86
N ASN A 129 -3.16 -11.15 -3.07
CA ASN A 129 -3.53 -9.91 -2.37
C ASN A 129 -3.51 -10.19 -0.85
N ILE A 130 -3.53 -9.14 -0.04
CA ILE A 130 -3.74 -9.26 1.41
C ILE A 130 -5.25 -9.39 1.67
N SER A 131 -5.65 -10.51 2.28
CA SER A 131 -7.02 -11.04 2.29
C SER A 131 -8.09 -10.17 2.96
N PHE A 132 -7.69 -9.21 3.79
CA PHE A 132 -8.61 -8.31 4.49
C PHE A 132 -8.65 -6.90 3.91
N LEU A 133 -7.83 -6.59 2.90
CA LEU A 133 -7.85 -5.29 2.25
C LEU A 133 -8.94 -5.25 1.18
N SER A 134 -9.73 -4.17 1.18
CA SER A 134 -10.67 -3.89 0.09
C SER A 134 -11.17 -2.44 0.16
N LYS A 135 -11.53 -1.85 -0.99
CA LYS A 135 -12.28 -0.58 -1.15
C LYS A 135 -11.62 0.71 -0.61
N PHE A 136 -10.61 0.62 0.24
CA PHE A 136 -10.01 1.77 0.93
C PHE A 136 -8.53 1.96 0.58
N HIS A 137 -7.90 2.85 1.34
CA HIS A 137 -6.53 3.31 1.18
C HIS A 137 -5.72 2.85 2.37
N TYR A 138 -4.51 2.35 2.13
CA TYR A 138 -3.68 1.81 3.20
C TYR A 138 -2.22 2.20 3.05
N THR A 139 -1.50 2.20 4.16
CA THR A 139 -0.04 2.32 4.21
C THR A 139 0.55 1.03 4.77
N VAL A 140 1.54 0.46 4.10
CA VAL A 140 2.30 -0.70 4.58
C VAL A 140 3.70 -0.26 4.94
N TYR A 141 4.06 -0.37 6.21
CA TYR A 141 5.40 -0.06 6.68
C TYR A 141 6.23 -1.35 6.78
N VAL A 142 7.33 -1.42 6.04
CA VAL A 142 8.19 -2.59 5.96
C VAL A 142 9.47 -2.31 6.76
N PRO A 143 9.68 -2.95 7.93
CA PRO A 143 10.94 -2.81 8.66
C PRO A 143 12.11 -3.33 7.83
N THR A 144 13.30 -2.76 8.02
CA THR A 144 14.52 -3.29 7.39
C THR A 144 14.72 -4.77 7.76
N ASN A 145 15.24 -5.56 6.82
CA ASN A 145 15.60 -6.97 7.06
C ASN A 145 16.47 -7.14 8.31
N ALA A 146 17.47 -6.28 8.49
CA ALA A 146 18.36 -6.31 9.65
C ALA A 146 17.61 -6.15 10.98
N SER A 147 16.58 -5.28 11.03
CA SER A 147 15.81 -5.04 12.23
C SER A 147 14.87 -6.21 12.58
N ILE A 148 14.34 -6.92 11.58
CA ILE A 148 13.55 -8.15 11.78
C ILE A 148 14.45 -9.28 12.28
N LEU A 149 15.62 -9.48 11.65
CA LEU A 149 16.59 -10.49 12.07
C LEU A 149 17.09 -10.24 13.49
N ALA A 150 17.24 -8.99 13.91
CA ALA A 150 17.61 -8.65 15.30
C ALA A 150 16.52 -9.06 16.31
N LEU A 151 15.24 -8.92 15.98
CA LEU A 151 14.15 -9.42 16.82
C LEU A 151 14.16 -10.95 16.91
N GLN A 152 14.48 -11.64 15.82
CA GLN A 152 14.58 -13.10 15.82
C GLN A 152 15.79 -13.59 16.62
N ALA A 153 16.95 -12.97 16.41
CA ALA A 153 18.17 -13.30 17.14
C ALA A 153 18.06 -13.04 18.65
N SER A 154 17.27 -12.04 19.06
CA SER A 154 16.97 -11.78 20.48
C SER A 154 15.88 -12.67 21.07
N GLY A 155 15.33 -13.61 20.30
CA GLY A 155 14.29 -14.54 20.74
C GLY A 155 12.89 -13.91 20.88
N LYS A 156 12.70 -12.66 20.43
CA LYS A 156 11.43 -11.95 20.52
C LYS A 156 10.46 -12.38 19.42
N LEU A 157 10.87 -12.25 18.16
CA LEU A 157 10.03 -12.63 17.02
C LEU A 157 10.39 -14.07 16.60
N PRO A 158 9.44 -15.04 16.61
CA PRO A 158 9.74 -16.39 16.15
C PRO A 158 10.00 -16.45 14.64
N THR A 159 10.71 -17.49 14.21
CA THR A 159 10.85 -17.85 12.79
C THR A 159 9.81 -18.90 12.42
N TRP A 160 9.45 -18.98 11.14
CA TRP A 160 8.57 -20.03 10.64
C TRP A 160 9.16 -21.43 10.86
N GLU A 161 10.47 -21.57 10.67
CA GLU A 161 11.17 -22.84 10.91
C GLU A 161 11.04 -23.30 12.37
N ALA A 162 11.14 -22.38 13.34
CA ALA A 162 10.95 -22.71 14.75
C ALA A 162 9.51 -23.10 15.06
N ILE A 163 8.53 -22.44 14.41
CA ILE A 163 7.10 -22.77 14.55
C ILE A 163 6.80 -24.15 13.96
N GLU A 164 7.36 -24.49 12.80
CA GLU A 164 7.19 -25.80 12.17
C GLU A 164 7.74 -26.95 13.03
N VAL A 165 8.90 -26.74 13.66
CA VAL A 165 9.45 -27.71 14.64
C VAL A 165 8.54 -27.82 15.86
N LEU A 166 8.11 -26.69 16.42
CA LEU A 166 7.24 -26.66 17.59
C LEU A 166 5.89 -27.36 17.32
N ALA A 167 5.34 -27.21 16.12
CA ALA A 167 4.06 -27.79 15.73
C ALA A 167 4.06 -29.33 15.76
N GLN A 168 5.22 -29.97 15.68
CA GLN A 168 5.36 -31.44 15.76
C GLN A 168 5.12 -31.96 17.18
N THR A 169 5.36 -31.13 18.20
CA THR A 169 5.27 -31.52 19.62
C THR A 169 4.17 -30.78 20.38
N ASP A 170 3.87 -29.53 20.00
CA ASP A 170 2.86 -28.70 20.63
C ASP A 170 2.23 -27.74 19.60
N SER A 171 1.16 -28.22 18.94
CA SER A 171 0.43 -27.47 17.92
C SER A 171 -0.26 -26.22 18.49
N LEU A 172 -0.65 -26.21 19.76
CA LEU A 172 -1.28 -25.06 20.40
C LEU A 172 -0.26 -23.95 20.67
N ALA A 173 0.95 -24.30 21.13
CA ALA A 173 2.03 -23.33 21.27
C ALA A 173 2.50 -22.79 19.92
N ALA A 174 2.55 -23.64 18.89
CA ALA A 174 2.85 -23.21 17.52
C ALA A 174 1.82 -22.19 17.00
N GLU A 175 0.52 -22.43 17.17
CA GLU A 175 -0.51 -21.47 16.73
C GLU A 175 -0.40 -20.12 17.47
N ARG A 176 -0.10 -20.13 18.77
CA ARG A 176 0.16 -18.86 19.51
C ARG A 176 1.35 -18.09 18.92
N LYS A 177 2.41 -18.77 18.48
CA LYS A 177 3.57 -18.15 17.84
C LYS A 177 3.25 -17.69 16.41
N THR A 178 2.40 -18.40 15.67
CA THR A 178 1.82 -17.94 14.40
C THR A 178 1.04 -16.63 14.61
N ASP A 179 0.22 -16.54 15.64
CA ASP A 179 -0.54 -15.33 15.98
C ASP A 179 0.37 -14.14 16.33
N ILE A 180 1.51 -14.37 16.98
CA ILE A 180 2.51 -13.32 17.22
C ILE A 180 3.01 -12.74 15.89
N ILE A 181 3.37 -13.57 14.91
CA ILE A 181 3.81 -13.08 13.59
C ILE A 181 2.65 -12.39 12.86
N ARG A 182 1.45 -12.98 12.88
CA ARG A 182 0.25 -12.41 12.25
C ARG A 182 -0.07 -11.02 12.79
N ASN A 183 -0.04 -10.84 14.10
CA ASN A 183 -0.29 -9.56 14.75
C ASN A 183 0.83 -8.55 14.50
N PHE A 184 2.09 -8.98 14.51
CA PHE A 184 3.22 -8.16 14.11
C PHE A 184 3.02 -7.60 12.70
N VAL A 185 2.73 -8.46 11.70
CA VAL A 185 2.48 -8.04 10.31
C VAL A 185 1.28 -7.10 10.21
N LYS A 186 0.16 -7.42 10.87
CA LYS A 186 -1.06 -6.59 10.83
C LYS A 186 -0.84 -5.20 11.43
N TYR A 187 -0.01 -5.06 12.46
CA TYR A 187 0.29 -3.76 13.04
C TYR A 187 1.11 -2.83 12.13
N HIS A 188 1.80 -3.41 11.15
CA HIS A 188 2.53 -2.67 10.13
C HIS A 188 1.66 -2.25 8.93
N ILE A 189 0.36 -2.55 8.97
CA ILE A 189 -0.61 -2.19 7.95
C ILE A 189 -1.58 -1.20 8.58
N GLN A 190 -1.56 0.02 8.06
CA GLN A 190 -2.29 1.18 8.56
C GLN A 190 -3.39 1.58 7.57
N ASP A 191 -4.52 2.04 8.09
CA ASP A 191 -5.55 2.72 7.32
C ASP A 191 -5.09 4.11 6.87
N ASN A 192 -5.62 4.53 5.73
CA ASN A 192 -5.22 5.70 4.96
C ASN A 192 -3.83 5.56 4.32
N ALA A 193 -3.73 5.97 3.05
CA ALA A 193 -2.47 6.07 2.35
C ALA A 193 -1.79 7.40 2.73
N VAL A 194 -0.57 7.32 3.28
CA VAL A 194 0.24 8.49 3.64
C VAL A 194 1.51 8.47 2.80
N PHE A 195 1.71 9.52 2.00
CA PHE A 195 2.89 9.68 1.16
C PHE A 195 3.92 10.59 1.81
N ALA A 196 5.19 10.33 1.52
CA ALA A 196 6.28 11.23 1.88
C ALA A 196 6.25 12.40 0.89
N ASP A 197 5.40 13.39 1.18
CA ASP A 197 5.09 14.52 0.31
C ASP A 197 5.39 15.86 1.00
N LYS A 198 5.20 16.96 0.28
CA LYS A 198 5.51 18.31 0.73
C LYS A 198 4.62 18.78 1.88
N ASN A 199 3.31 18.76 1.69
CA ASN A 199 2.38 19.35 2.66
C ASN A 199 2.21 18.43 3.87
N ALA A 200 1.95 19.05 5.02
CA ALA A 200 1.90 18.33 6.28
C ALA A 200 0.64 17.48 6.42
N VAL A 201 0.83 16.24 6.88
CA VAL A 201 -0.24 15.35 7.33
C VAL A 201 0.14 14.87 8.72
N SER A 202 -0.74 15.03 9.70
CA SER A 202 -0.48 14.55 11.06
C SER A 202 -1.76 14.00 11.69
N GLY A 203 -1.65 12.86 12.36
CA GLY A 203 -2.81 12.25 13.01
C GLY A 203 -2.52 10.87 13.58
N ASN A 204 -3.52 10.32 14.25
CA ASN A 204 -3.53 8.92 14.65
C ASN A 204 -4.34 8.13 13.64
N PHE A 205 -3.76 7.06 13.11
CA PHE A 205 -4.40 6.21 12.11
C PHE A 205 -4.53 4.80 12.63
N GLU A 206 -5.66 4.17 12.38
CA GLU A 206 -5.91 2.78 12.77
C GLU A 206 -5.01 1.81 12.00
N THR A 207 -4.74 0.66 12.60
CA THR A 207 -3.98 -0.45 11.99
C THR A 207 -4.87 -1.67 11.82
N ALA A 208 -4.42 -2.67 11.07
CA ALA A 208 -5.22 -3.87 10.85
C ALA A 208 -5.40 -4.77 12.09
N ILE A 209 -4.74 -4.46 13.22
CA ILE A 209 -4.85 -5.22 14.46
C ILE A 209 -5.86 -4.58 15.43
N MET A 210 -6.82 -5.39 15.88
CA MET A 210 -7.83 -5.01 16.86
C MET A 210 -7.38 -5.37 18.27
N ASN A 211 -7.54 -4.45 19.21
CA ASN A 211 -7.51 -4.76 20.63
C ASN A 211 -8.82 -5.48 21.01
N ASN A 212 -8.73 -6.78 21.25
CA ASN A 212 -9.91 -7.62 21.53
C ASN A 212 -10.60 -7.31 22.87
N GLN A 213 -9.92 -6.67 23.81
CA GLN A 213 -10.51 -6.27 25.10
C GLN A 213 -11.32 -4.99 24.94
N LEU A 214 -10.75 -3.99 24.28
CA LEU A 214 -11.35 -2.66 24.10
C LEU A 214 -12.26 -2.56 22.87
N LYS A 215 -12.21 -3.54 21.96
CA LYS A 215 -12.94 -3.57 20.68
C LYS A 215 -12.65 -2.37 19.78
N VAL A 216 -11.41 -1.88 19.84
CA VAL A 216 -10.90 -0.78 18.98
C VAL A 216 -9.62 -1.21 18.29
N PHE A 217 -9.31 -0.64 17.13
CA PHE A 217 -8.05 -0.88 16.44
C PHE A 217 -6.89 -0.18 17.16
N TYR A 218 -5.70 -0.79 17.17
CA TYR A 218 -4.51 -0.07 17.59
C TYR A 218 -4.18 1.01 16.57
N THR A 219 -3.62 2.11 17.03
CA THR A 219 -3.25 3.24 16.18
C THR A 219 -1.74 3.42 16.07
N LEU A 220 -1.34 4.14 15.02
CA LEU A 220 -0.02 4.72 14.82
C LEU A 220 -0.15 6.24 14.81
N GLY A 221 0.72 6.94 15.53
CA GLY A 221 0.87 8.38 15.41
C GLY A 221 1.77 8.69 14.22
N VAL A 222 1.25 9.35 13.19
CA VAL A 222 2.00 9.66 11.97
C VAL A 222 2.13 11.16 11.82
N THR A 223 3.34 11.60 11.48
CA THR A 223 3.63 12.95 11.01
C THR A 223 4.40 12.86 9.70
N ALA A 224 3.81 13.40 8.64
CA ALA A 224 4.38 13.49 7.30
C ALA A 224 4.42 14.95 6.84
N GLY A 225 5.34 15.26 5.94
CA GLY A 225 5.56 16.58 5.38
C GLY A 225 7.04 16.79 5.07
N ASN A 226 7.37 17.81 4.26
CA ASN A 226 8.73 18.05 3.79
C ASN A 226 9.41 16.79 3.21
N TYR A 227 8.66 15.94 2.51
CA TYR A 227 9.12 14.70 1.89
C TYR A 227 9.66 13.65 2.89
N ALA A 228 9.21 13.71 4.14
CA ALA A 228 9.53 12.77 5.20
C ALA A 228 8.26 12.24 5.88
N ILE A 229 8.36 11.05 6.48
CA ILE A 229 7.33 10.47 7.34
C ILE A 229 8.00 9.94 8.61
N THR A 230 7.44 10.29 9.74
CA THR A 230 7.75 9.75 11.07
C THR A 230 6.54 9.00 11.60
N VAL A 231 6.75 7.80 12.12
CA VAL A 231 5.72 6.91 12.66
C VAL A 231 6.06 6.61 14.12
N THR A 232 5.14 6.90 15.02
CA THR A 232 5.24 6.58 16.46
C THR A 232 4.30 5.44 16.77
N ASP A 233 4.84 4.34 17.29
CA ASP A 233 4.07 3.18 17.68
C ASP A 233 3.41 3.35 19.07
N LYS A 234 2.63 2.35 19.48
CA LYS A 234 1.85 2.40 20.71
C LYS A 234 2.72 2.43 21.97
N VAL A 235 3.91 1.85 21.93
CA VAL A 235 4.83 1.81 23.07
C VAL A 235 5.79 3.01 23.09
N GLY A 236 5.68 3.90 22.11
CA GLY A 236 6.43 5.15 22.03
C GLY A 236 7.74 5.05 21.24
N ASN A 237 8.00 3.95 20.52
CA ASN A 237 9.11 3.93 19.58
C ASN A 237 8.79 4.83 18.39
N VAL A 238 9.81 5.56 17.93
CA VAL A 238 9.73 6.40 16.74
C VAL A 238 10.51 5.74 15.62
N ARG A 239 9.89 5.64 14.46
CA ARG A 239 10.44 5.11 13.21
C ARG A 239 10.36 6.13 12.11
N HIS A 240 11.33 6.10 11.21
CA HIS A 240 11.39 7.00 10.07
C HIS A 240 11.31 6.21 8.78
N VAL A 241 10.50 6.70 7.85
CA VAL A 241 10.52 6.20 6.47
C VAL A 241 11.85 6.58 5.83
N THR A 242 12.45 5.64 5.10
CA THR A 242 13.72 5.86 4.40
C THR A 242 13.67 7.07 3.46
N THR A 243 14.84 7.64 3.16
CA THR A 243 14.96 8.66 2.09
C THR A 243 15.15 8.04 0.71
N ASP A 244 15.44 6.73 0.63
CA ASP A 244 15.60 6.02 -0.63
C ASP A 244 14.27 5.92 -1.38
N THR A 245 14.21 6.57 -2.54
CA THR A 245 13.02 6.62 -3.40
C THR A 245 12.68 5.26 -4.02
N ASN A 246 13.60 4.30 -4.03
CA ASN A 246 13.33 2.94 -4.51
C ASN A 246 12.62 2.05 -3.48
N LEU A 247 12.51 2.54 -2.24
CA LEU A 247 12.02 1.82 -1.08
C LEU A 247 10.90 2.56 -0.34
N ARG A 248 10.41 3.68 -0.88
CA ARG A 248 9.31 4.50 -0.31
C ARG A 248 8.38 5.01 -1.39
N ASN A 249 7.18 5.43 -1.00
CA ASN A 249 6.13 5.86 -1.93
C ASN A 249 5.90 4.82 -3.05
N LEU A 250 6.03 3.52 -2.75
CA LEU A 250 5.83 2.45 -3.71
C LEU A 250 4.34 2.14 -3.81
N ILE A 251 3.72 2.45 -4.94
CA ILE A 251 2.27 2.42 -5.08
C ILE A 251 1.82 1.01 -5.49
N ALA A 252 0.85 0.46 -4.76
CA ALA A 252 0.17 -0.78 -5.10
C ALA A 252 -1.33 -0.56 -5.30
N ARG A 253 -1.94 -1.42 -6.11
CA ARG A 253 -3.38 -1.50 -6.27
C ARG A 253 -3.81 -2.96 -6.33
N GLU A 254 -4.52 -3.39 -5.30
CA GLU A 254 -5.00 -4.77 -5.18
C GLU A 254 -6.41 -4.87 -5.74
N TYR A 255 -6.56 -5.54 -6.88
CA TYR A 255 -7.85 -5.73 -7.55
C TYR A 255 -8.50 -7.04 -7.12
N LEU A 256 -9.82 -6.98 -6.96
CA LEU A 256 -10.71 -8.13 -6.87
C LEU A 256 -11.65 -8.10 -8.07
N TYR A 257 -11.73 -9.21 -8.79
CA TYR A 257 -12.62 -9.37 -9.93
C TYR A 257 -13.94 -10.04 -9.54
N ASP A 258 -15.00 -9.83 -10.32
CA ASP A 258 -16.33 -10.38 -10.06
C ASP A 258 -16.50 -11.90 -10.29
N SER A 259 -15.40 -12.61 -10.55
CA SER A 259 -15.35 -14.06 -10.77
C SER A 259 -14.18 -14.67 -10.00
N SER A 260 -14.28 -15.96 -9.67
CA SER A 260 -13.18 -16.74 -9.10
C SER A 260 -12.13 -17.13 -10.13
N ASP A 261 -12.42 -16.96 -11.41
CA ASP A 261 -11.46 -17.10 -12.51
C ASP A 261 -11.26 -15.76 -13.21
N ARG A 262 -10.03 -15.25 -13.15
CA ARG A 262 -9.61 -13.99 -13.80
C ARG A 262 -9.83 -13.98 -15.31
N MET A 263 -9.86 -15.16 -15.96
CA MET A 263 -10.03 -15.28 -17.41
C MET A 263 -11.49 -15.08 -17.84
N THR A 264 -12.43 -15.35 -16.93
CA THR A 264 -13.87 -15.21 -17.17
C THR A 264 -14.49 -13.97 -16.51
N ALA A 265 -13.73 -13.31 -15.64
CA ALA A 265 -14.14 -12.06 -14.99
C ALA A 265 -14.58 -10.99 -15.99
N SER A 266 -15.67 -10.30 -15.67
CA SER A 266 -16.20 -9.20 -16.49
C SER A 266 -15.92 -7.82 -15.88
N LYS A 267 -15.78 -7.74 -14.55
CA LYS A 267 -15.70 -6.48 -13.82
C LYS A 267 -14.57 -6.47 -12.78
N ILE A 268 -14.04 -5.28 -12.49
CA ILE A 268 -13.36 -5.00 -11.23
C ILE A 268 -14.49 -4.87 -10.21
N PHE A 269 -14.59 -5.86 -9.32
CA PHE A 269 -15.56 -5.87 -8.24
C PHE A 269 -15.18 -4.88 -7.14
N SER A 270 -13.88 -4.81 -6.84
CA SER A 270 -13.32 -3.91 -5.82
C SER A 270 -11.83 -3.67 -6.09
N SER A 271 -11.31 -2.58 -5.56
CA SER A 271 -9.86 -2.38 -5.48
C SER A 271 -9.48 -1.70 -4.17
N ALA A 272 -8.34 -2.09 -3.59
CA ALA A 272 -7.66 -1.35 -2.53
C ALA A 272 -6.46 -0.59 -3.11
N ASN A 273 -6.21 0.61 -2.62
CA ASN A 273 -5.07 1.44 -3.05
C ASN A 273 -4.07 1.55 -1.90
N LEU A 274 -2.80 1.28 -2.16
CA LEU A 274 -1.80 1.16 -1.12
C LEU A 274 -0.53 1.94 -1.46
N VAL A 275 0.17 2.33 -0.41
CA VAL A 275 1.56 2.79 -0.49
C VAL A 275 2.43 1.98 0.46
N VAL A 276 3.55 1.48 -0.05
CA VAL A 276 4.54 0.71 0.72
C VAL A 276 5.76 1.59 0.98
N HIS A 277 6.23 1.58 2.23
CA HIS A 277 7.42 2.30 2.68
C HIS A 277 8.32 1.43 3.52
N GLN A 278 9.62 1.49 3.30
CA GLN A 278 10.58 0.96 4.27
C GLN A 278 10.72 1.90 5.46
N ILE A 279 10.76 1.33 6.67
CA ILE A 279 11.05 2.04 7.91
C ILE A 279 12.30 1.49 8.61
N ASP A 280 12.99 2.35 9.34
CA ASP A 280 14.28 2.08 10.01
C ASP A 280 14.22 1.04 11.15
N GLY A 281 13.04 0.55 11.53
CA GLY A 281 12.88 -0.52 12.50
C GLY A 281 11.43 -0.95 12.71
N PRO A 282 11.20 -2.01 13.50
CA PRO A 282 9.86 -2.58 13.74
C PRO A 282 8.98 -1.66 14.61
N LEU A 283 7.67 -1.73 14.34
CA LEU A 283 6.61 -1.13 15.14
C LEU A 283 6.06 -2.13 16.16
N MET A 284 5.77 -1.65 17.38
CA MET A 284 5.27 -2.47 18.49
C MET A 284 3.94 -1.92 19.05
N TYR A 285 2.93 -2.79 19.16
CA TYR A 285 1.63 -2.42 19.72
C TYR A 285 1.54 -2.68 21.23
N ASP A 286 2.42 -3.52 21.78
CA ASP A 286 2.50 -3.83 23.22
C ASP A 286 3.95 -4.21 23.61
N ASN A 287 4.36 -3.87 24.83
CA ASN A 287 5.69 -4.23 25.36
C ASN A 287 5.89 -5.74 25.51
N ASN A 288 4.79 -6.48 25.65
CA ASN A 288 4.74 -7.93 25.80
C ASN A 288 4.21 -8.64 24.54
N GLN A 289 4.16 -7.99 23.37
CA GLN A 289 3.56 -8.57 22.17
C GLN A 289 4.19 -9.89 21.68
N PHE A 290 5.36 -10.24 22.20
CA PHE A 290 6.14 -11.42 21.82
C PHE A 290 6.07 -12.58 22.85
N ASN A 291 5.43 -12.34 23.99
CA ASN A 291 5.34 -13.26 25.11
C ASN A 291 4.04 -14.07 25.08
#